data_AF-A0A9E4FYH1-F1
#
_entry.id   AF-A0A9E4FYH1-F1
#
_cell.length_a   1.000
_cell.length_b   1.000
_cell.length_c   1.000
_cell.angle_alpha   90.00
_cell.angle_beta   90.00
_cell.angle_gamma   90.00
#
_symmetry.space_group_name_H-M   'P 1'
#
loop_
_entity.id
_entity.type
_entity.pdbx_description
1 polymer ?
#
loop_
_entity_poly.entity_id
_entity_poly.type
_entity_poly.pdbx_seq_one_letter_code
_entity_poly.pdbx_strand_id
1 'polypeptide(L)' 'RFRRRIVPWAEDIAVERHDYLLDWRRGERALRYCHYIDDEEHAELVDAAGLPVIDDFRADGGLNRYTVLRREAAERG' A
#
# COMPACT_ATOMS: atom_id res chain seq x y z
N ARG A 1 -8.01 -6.45 11.98
CA ARG A 1 -8.05 -5.19 12.76
C ARG A 1 -8.65 -4.03 11.96
N PHE A 2 -8.14 -3.70 10.77
CA PHE A 2 -8.62 -2.55 9.98
C PHE A 2 -9.99 -2.73 9.34
N ARG A 3 -10.38 -3.96 8.96
CA ARG A 3 -11.71 -4.27 8.40
C ARG A 3 -12.89 -3.74 9.23
N ARG A 4 -12.77 -3.74 10.57
CA ARG A 4 -13.82 -3.23 11.48
C ARG A 4 -13.95 -1.70 11.47
N ARG A 5 -13.04 -0.99 10.81
CA ARG A 5 -12.99 0.47 10.75
C ARG A 5 -13.31 1.01 9.36
N ILE A 6 -13.59 0.14 8.38
CA ILE A 6 -13.99 0.56 7.04
C ILE A 6 -15.35 1.26 7.15
N VAL A 7 -15.45 2.44 6.54
CA VAL A 7 -16.69 3.20 6.41
C VAL A 7 -17.08 3.30 4.94
N PRO A 8 -18.37 3.45 4.62
CA PRO A 8 -18.79 3.66 3.25
C PRO A 8 -18.22 4.97 2.67
N TRP A 9 -17.97 4.94 1.38
CA TRP A 9 -17.70 6.13 0.59
C TRP A 9 -19.01 6.92 0.36
N ALA A 10 -18.88 8.20 0.04
CA ALA A 10 -20.02 8.98 -0.45
C ALA A 10 -20.43 8.47 -1.85
N GLU A 11 -21.73 8.56 -2.18
CA GLU A 11 -22.30 7.99 -3.40
C GLU A 11 -21.78 8.65 -4.69
N ASP A 12 -21.27 9.87 -4.59
CA ASP A 12 -20.74 10.68 -5.69
C ASP A 12 -19.26 10.43 -5.98
N ILE A 13 -18.61 9.55 -5.22
CA ILE A 13 -17.19 9.21 -5.39
C ILE A 13 -17.08 7.89 -6.15
N ALA A 14 -16.39 7.93 -7.29
CA ALA A 14 -15.93 6.71 -7.96
C ALA A 14 -14.74 6.14 -7.18
N VAL A 15 -14.83 4.86 -6.83
CA VAL A 15 -13.87 4.18 -5.96
C VAL A 15 -13.28 3.00 -6.72
N GLU A 16 -11.96 2.86 -6.68
CA GLU A 16 -11.28 1.74 -7.32
C GLU A 16 -11.30 0.49 -6.44
N ARG A 17 -11.01 -0.66 -7.04
CA ARG A 17 -10.87 -1.89 -6.27
C ARG A 17 -9.72 -1.70 -5.27
N HIS A 18 -9.93 -2.19 -4.04
CA HIS A 18 -9.01 -2.09 -2.91
C HIS A 18 -8.85 -0.70 -2.27
N ASP A 19 -9.65 0.29 -2.68
CA ASP A 19 -9.73 1.58 -2.01
C ASP A 19 -10.68 1.53 -0.81
N TYR A 20 -10.16 1.95 0.35
CA TYR A 20 -10.92 1.97 1.59
C TYR A 20 -10.79 3.30 2.32
N LEU A 21 -11.91 3.71 2.91
CA LEU A 21 -11.93 4.79 3.89
C LEU A 21 -12.01 4.18 5.30
N LEU A 22 -11.09 4.56 6.18
CA LEU A 22 -10.98 4.06 7.54
C LEU A 22 -11.30 5.15 8.56
N ASP A 23 -12.12 4.81 9.55
CA ASP A 23 -12.30 5.64 10.75
C ASP A 23 -11.07 5.52 11.67
N TRP A 24 -10.26 6.58 11.73
CA TRP A 24 -8.94 6.57 12.36
C TRP A 24 -8.98 6.66 13.90
N ARG A 25 -10.09 7.16 14.47
CA ARG A 25 -10.40 7.23 15.92
C ARG A 25 -9.21 7.61 16.82
N ARG A 26 -8.53 8.74 16.53
CA ARG A 26 -7.52 9.35 17.41
C ARG A 26 -7.90 10.80 17.71
N GLY A 27 -8.70 11.00 18.76
CA GLY A 27 -9.16 12.32 19.21
C GLY A 27 -10.43 12.73 18.47
N GLU A 28 -10.27 13.30 17.29
CA GLU A 28 -11.39 13.73 16.44
C GLU A 28 -11.79 12.64 15.44
N ARG A 29 -13.01 12.74 14.90
CA ARG A 29 -13.47 11.87 13.81
C ARG A 29 -12.73 12.26 12.53
N ALA A 30 -11.63 11.57 12.26
CA ALA A 30 -10.86 11.70 11.04
C ALA A 30 -10.98 10.44 10.18
N LEU A 31 -11.16 10.64 8.89
CA LEU A 31 -11.18 9.59 7.89
C LEU A 31 -9.80 9.47 7.25
N ARG A 32 -9.34 8.24 7.05
CA ARG A 32 -8.08 7.93 6.39
C ARG A 32 -8.33 7.10 5.15
N TYR A 33 -7.90 7.60 4.01
CA TYR A 33 -7.78 6.80 2.80
C TYR A 33 -6.69 5.75 2.93
N CYS A 34 -6.95 4.56 2.42
CA CYS A 34 -6.00 3.45 2.36
C CYS A 34 -6.30 2.61 1.12
N HIS A 35 -5.29 2.41 0.28
CA HIS A 35 -5.30 1.41 -0.77
C HIS A 35 -4.70 0.10 -0.24
N TYR A 36 -5.34 -1.05 -0.53
CA TYR A 36 -4.81 -2.36 -0.17
C TYR A 36 -4.13 -3.00 -1.39
N ILE A 37 -2.80 -3.08 -1.34
CA ILE A 37 -2.01 -3.74 -2.37
C ILE A 37 -2.03 -5.24 -2.11
N ASP A 38 -2.54 -6.02 -3.07
CA ASP A 38 -2.47 -7.48 -3.06
C ASP A 38 -1.18 -7.99 -3.71
N ASP A 39 -1.02 -9.32 -3.78
CA ASP A 39 0.21 -9.92 -4.27
C ASP A 39 0.42 -9.74 -5.79
N GLU A 40 -0.67 -9.62 -6.56
CA GLU A 40 -0.63 -9.40 -8.01
C GLU A 40 -0.21 -7.97 -8.30
N GLU A 41 -0.92 -7.00 -7.71
CA GLU A 41 -0.60 -5.57 -7.86
C GLU A 41 0.82 -5.26 -7.35
N HIS A 42 1.24 -5.87 -6.24
CA HIS A 42 2.61 -5.72 -5.76
C HIS A 42 3.65 -6.19 -6.80
N ALA A 43 3.40 -7.33 -7.46
CA ALA A 43 4.31 -7.84 -8.48
C ALA A 43 4.39 -6.89 -9.69
N GLU A 44 3.25 -6.36 -10.13
CA GLU A 44 3.18 -5.37 -11.20
C GLU A 44 3.93 -4.08 -10.83
N LEU A 45 3.78 -3.57 -9.60
CA LEU A 45 4.49 -2.38 -9.14
C LEU A 45 6.01 -2.58 -9.09
N VAL A 46 6.46 -3.76 -8.65
CA VAL A 46 7.88 -4.11 -8.63
C VAL A 46 8.46 -4.22 -10.03
N ASP A 47 7.72 -4.86 -10.96
CA ASP A 47 8.12 -4.97 -12.36
C ASP A 47 8.19 -3.58 -13.03
N ALA A 48 7.14 -2.77 -12.84
CA ALA A 48 7.07 -1.41 -13.37
C ALA A 48 8.15 -0.48 -12.83
N ALA A 49 8.67 -0.73 -11.63
CA ALA A 49 9.79 0.03 -11.08
C ALA A 49 11.09 -0.18 -11.88
N GLY A 50 11.24 -1.32 -12.57
CA GLY A 50 12.41 -1.63 -13.40
C GLY A 50 13.73 -1.69 -12.62
N LEU A 51 13.68 -1.91 -11.31
CA LEU A 51 14.83 -1.95 -10.42
C LEU A 51 15.10 -3.38 -9.92
N PRO A 52 16.36 -3.79 -9.76
CA PRO A 52 16.69 -5.04 -9.11
C PRO A 52 16.14 -5.12 -7.68
N VAL A 53 15.39 -6.19 -7.40
CA VAL A 53 14.99 -6.57 -6.04
C VAL A 53 16.20 -7.16 -5.31
N ILE A 54 16.49 -6.64 -4.13
CA ILE A 54 17.58 -7.13 -3.28
C ILE A 54 17.08 -7.84 -2.01
N ASP A 55 15.83 -7.60 -1.61
CA ASP A 55 15.16 -8.33 -0.53
C ASP A 55 13.63 -8.21 -0.65
N ASP A 56 12.91 -9.21 -0.18
CA ASP A 56 11.43 -9.25 -0.13
C ASP A 56 10.98 -10.08 1.08
N PHE A 57 10.28 -9.45 2.01
CA PHE A 57 9.84 -10.10 3.23
C PHE A 57 8.53 -9.54 3.75
N ARG A 58 7.86 -10.34 4.59
CA ARG A 58 6.68 -9.91 5.34
C ARG A 58 7.02 -9.69 6.80
N ALA A 59 6.48 -8.62 7.38
CA ALA A 59 6.63 -8.29 8.80
C ALA A 59 5.27 -7.99 9.45
N ASP A 60 5.28 -7.59 10.72
CA ASP A 60 4.08 -7.28 11.51
C ASP A 60 3.03 -8.41 11.53
N GLY A 61 3.51 -9.65 11.72
CA GLY A 61 2.66 -10.84 11.71
C GLY A 61 2.16 -11.22 10.31
N GLY A 62 2.87 -10.81 9.26
CA GLY A 62 2.52 -11.10 7.87
C GLY A 62 1.56 -10.09 7.25
N LEU A 63 1.24 -9.00 7.97
CA LEU A 63 0.26 -7.99 7.52
C LEU A 63 0.85 -7.01 6.52
N ASN A 64 2.15 -6.76 6.58
CA ASN A 64 2.86 -5.84 5.70
C ASN A 64 3.91 -6.61 4.90
N ARG A 65 4.03 -6.29 3.61
CA ARG A 65 5.11 -6.75 2.73
C ARG A 65 6.07 -5.59 2.47
N TYR A 66 7.36 -5.89 2.47
CA TYR A 66 8.42 -4.94 2.23
C TYR A 66 9.30 -5.49 1.12
N THR A 67 9.51 -4.69 0.08
CA THR A 67 10.40 -5.02 -1.03
C THR A 67 11.47 -3.95 -1.12
N VAL A 68 12.73 -4.38 -1.08
CA VAL A 68 13.89 -3.49 -1.16
C VAL A 68 14.41 -3.52 -2.59
N LEU A 69 14.41 -2.36 -3.23
CA LEU A 69 14.83 -2.16 -4.61
C LEU A 69 16.11 -1.33 -4.62
N ARG A 70 17.09 -1.69 -5.45
CA ARG A 70 18.34 -0.93 -5.58
C ARG A 70 18.38 -0.20 -6.91
N ARG A 71 18.59 1.12 -6.84
CA ARG A 71 19.05 1.89 -8.00
C ARG A 71 20.58 1.81 -8.03
N GLU A 72 21.13 1.37 -9.16
CA GLU A 72 22.58 1.42 -9.37
C GLU A 72 23.06 2.88 -9.26
N ALA A 73 24.22 3.09 -8.63
CA ALA A 73 24.78 4.43 -8.55
C ALA A 73 25.11 4.89 -9.98
N ALA A 74 24.64 6.08 -10.37
CA ALA A 74 25.07 6.67 -11.63
C ALA A 74 26.60 6.76 -11.62
N GLU A 75 27.24 6.16 -12.62
CA GLU A 75 28.68 6.29 -12.81
C GLU A 75 29.01 7.79 -12.85
N ARG A 76 29.81 8.24 -11.87
CA ARG A 76 30.38 9.59 -11.92
C ARG A 76 31.49 9.51 -12.96
N GLY A 77 31.17 9.90 -14.20
CA GLY A 77 32.16 10.21 -15.22
C GLY A 77 33.01 11.41 -14.83
#